data_AF-W8B2E7-F1
#
_entry.id   AF-W8B2E7-F1
#
_cell.length_a   1.000
_cell.length_b   1.000
_cell.length_c   1.000
_cell.angle_alpha   90.00
_cell.angle_beta   90.00
_cell.angle_gamma   90.00
#
_symmetry.space_group_name_H-M   'P 1'
#
loop_
_entity.id
_entity.type
_entity.pdbx_description
1 polymer ?
#
loop_
_entity_poly.entity_id
_entity_poly.type
_entity_poly.pdbx_seq_one_letter_code
_entity_poly.pdbx_strand_id
1 'polypeptide(L)'
;MSFDKLLYKFDDPHGPGDVYFIWQKGSAGALLATTGSDGSVAIFNRHGQLVERLLLAGLCSGFAWDHGGELLGIINASTPVITIWDSSTQLKTTIESGLRDPLTCIVWSKQEQVLAVGTARGNLAIYNHRSGKRTPILGKHNKRITCGAWSAQNLLALGSDDKSFSLSNEAGDTMRVVQLRDAPTDMYFAQMANEERVSGSNGSLGDVGGSLAGSPGGENTVSMIIGKRTLFLYYLPEPDAPTELGFQSRYGSLLQHKWFGDGYILLGFSNGHVVAISTHPRDVGQELWQVKNHKEELTGVA
;
A
#
# COMPACT_ATOMS: atom_id res chain seq x y z
N MET A 1 -5.44 24.08 25.94
CA MET A 1 -4.14 23.40 25.74
C MET A 1 -4.43 21.91 25.67
N SER A 2 -4.38 21.33 24.47
CA SER A 2 -4.45 19.87 24.33
C SER A 2 -3.12 19.33 24.84
N PHE A 3 -3.13 18.57 25.93
CA PHE A 3 -1.93 17.89 26.40
C PHE A 3 -1.70 16.72 25.46
N ASP A 4 -0.56 16.72 24.76
CA ASP A 4 -0.12 15.57 23.99
C ASP A 4 -0.01 14.37 24.94
N LYS A 5 -0.96 13.43 24.81
CA LYS A 5 -0.98 12.23 25.63
C LYS A 5 0.01 11.24 25.06
N LEU A 6 1.25 11.27 25.54
CA LEU A 6 2.21 10.21 25.28
C LEU A 6 1.68 8.89 25.86
N LEU A 7 1.43 7.90 24.99
CA LEU A 7 0.99 6.57 25.42
C LEU A 7 2.18 5.70 25.85
N TYR A 8 3.16 5.57 24.97
CA TYR A 8 4.43 4.88 25.20
C TYR A 8 5.47 5.38 24.19
N LYS A 9 6.74 5.16 24.50
CA LYS A 9 7.88 5.51 23.65
C LYS A 9 8.85 4.33 23.61
N PHE A 10 9.33 4.00 22.41
CA PHE A 10 10.44 3.09 22.23
C PHE A 10 11.62 3.87 21.68
N ASP A 11 12.76 3.77 22.35
CA ASP A 11 14.02 4.30 21.86
C ASP A 11 14.73 3.20 21.07
N ASP A 12 14.98 3.46 19.78
CA ASP A 12 15.68 2.56 18.85
C ASP A 12 15.22 1.09 18.88
N PRO A 13 13.91 0.80 18.68
CA PRO A 13 13.35 -0.56 18.82
C PRO A 13 13.97 -1.60 17.86
N HIS A 14 14.66 -1.12 16.82
CA HIS A 14 15.36 -1.90 15.79
C HIS A 14 16.79 -1.39 15.53
N GLY A 15 17.42 -0.78 16.54
CA GLY A 15 18.74 -0.18 16.40
C GLY A 15 18.74 1.14 15.61
N PRO A 16 19.92 1.61 15.17
CA PRO A 16 20.04 2.89 14.47
C PRO A 16 19.43 2.82 13.06
N GLY A 17 18.69 3.86 12.68
CA GLY A 17 18.16 4.03 11.33
C GLY A 17 16.63 4.10 11.29
N ASP A 18 16.08 3.92 10.09
CA ASP A 18 14.65 4.06 9.87
C ASP A 18 13.86 2.92 10.51
N VAL A 19 12.72 3.29 11.11
CA VAL A 19 11.72 2.35 11.61
C VAL A 19 10.49 2.42 10.71
N TYR A 20 10.10 1.26 10.19
CA TYR A 20 8.87 1.09 9.43
C TYR A 20 7.83 0.43 10.32
N PHE A 21 6.57 0.80 10.17
CA PHE A 21 5.50 0.25 10.99
C PHE A 21 4.18 0.16 10.24
N ILE A 22 3.34 -0.81 10.64
CA ILE A 22 1.96 -0.94 10.18
C ILE A 22 1.06 -1.37 11.34
N TRP A 23 -0.11 -0.74 11.43
CA TRP A 23 -1.16 -1.16 12.35
C TRP A 23 -1.94 -2.35 11.78
N GLN A 24 -2.33 -3.26 12.66
CA GLN A 24 -3.25 -4.35 12.36
C GLN A 24 -4.58 -3.77 11.85
N LYS A 25 -5.10 -4.35 10.78
CA LYS A 25 -6.38 -3.98 10.19
C LYS A 25 -7.54 -4.72 10.86
N GLY A 26 -8.76 -4.38 10.46
CA GLY A 26 -9.97 -5.07 10.93
C GLY A 26 -10.44 -4.66 12.33
N SER A 27 -11.46 -5.35 12.82
CA SER A 27 -12.12 -5.06 14.10
C SER A 27 -11.24 -5.36 15.32
N ALA A 28 -10.19 -6.18 15.17
CA ALA A 28 -9.24 -6.46 16.22
C ALA A 28 -8.31 -5.27 16.51
N GLY A 29 -7.77 -4.63 15.46
CA GLY A 29 -7.08 -3.33 15.49
C GLY A 29 -6.18 -3.05 16.70
N ALA A 30 -5.47 -4.06 17.23
CA ALA A 30 -4.83 -3.98 18.55
C ALA A 30 -3.31 -4.14 18.51
N LEU A 31 -2.77 -4.55 17.37
CA LEU A 31 -1.35 -4.83 17.20
C LEU A 31 -0.67 -3.81 16.28
N LEU A 32 0.57 -3.50 16.62
CA LEU A 32 1.50 -2.67 15.84
C LEU A 32 2.68 -3.54 15.45
N ALA A 33 2.89 -3.76 14.16
CA ALA A 33 4.09 -4.42 13.66
C ALA A 33 5.13 -3.35 13.27
N THR A 34 6.38 -3.54 13.66
CA THR A 34 7.50 -2.66 13.35
C THR A 34 8.70 -3.45 12.83
N THR A 35 9.54 -2.82 12.01
CA THR A 35 10.82 -3.37 11.58
C THR A 35 11.84 -2.25 11.34
N GLY A 36 13.11 -2.61 11.22
CA GLY A 36 14.20 -1.68 10.93
C GLY A 36 15.48 -2.43 10.54
N SER A 37 16.62 -1.93 11.00
CA SER A 37 17.95 -2.42 10.60
C SER A 37 18.40 -3.73 11.26
N ASP A 38 17.68 -4.20 12.29
CA ASP A 38 18.09 -5.37 13.10
C ASP A 38 17.71 -6.74 12.51
N GLY A 39 17.11 -6.77 11.32
CA GLY A 39 16.68 -8.01 10.67
C GLY A 39 15.55 -8.73 11.41
N SER A 40 14.72 -7.99 12.16
CA SER A 40 13.56 -8.54 12.86
C SER A 40 12.28 -7.76 12.60
N VAL A 41 11.14 -8.42 12.82
CA VAL A 41 9.83 -7.77 12.93
C VAL A 41 9.35 -7.92 14.37
N ALA A 42 9.09 -6.81 15.04
CA ALA A 42 8.55 -6.78 16.39
C ALA A 42 7.06 -6.46 16.34
N ILE A 43 6.27 -7.15 17.16
CA ILE A 43 4.82 -6.98 17.25
C ILE A 43 4.50 -6.51 18.66
N PHE A 44 3.85 -5.35 18.76
CA PHE A 44 3.46 -4.74 20.03
C PHE A 44 1.94 -4.68 20.15
N ASN A 45 1.42 -4.77 21.37
CA ASN A 45 0.02 -4.46 21.64
C ASN A 45 -0.19 -2.95 21.83
N ARG A 46 -1.47 -2.54 21.91
CA ARG A 46 -1.88 -1.14 22.18
C ARG A 46 -1.37 -0.53 23.50
N HIS A 47 -0.80 -1.33 24.39
CA HIS A 47 -0.20 -0.88 25.65
C HIS A 47 1.33 -0.75 25.54
N GLY A 48 1.90 -0.97 24.35
CA GLY A 48 3.35 -0.91 24.13
C GLY A 48 4.10 -2.14 24.64
N GLN A 49 3.41 -3.25 24.92
CA GLN A 49 4.08 -4.50 25.32
C GLN A 49 4.45 -5.31 24.09
N LEU A 50 5.68 -5.84 24.07
CA LEU A 50 6.13 -6.76 23.03
C LEU A 50 5.35 -8.07 23.15
N VAL A 51 4.61 -8.41 22.11
CA VAL A 51 3.88 -9.67 21.97
C VAL A 51 4.80 -10.74 21.38
N GLU A 52 5.51 -10.40 20.30
CA GLU A 52 6.37 -11.35 19.57
C GLU A 52 7.52 -10.61 18.88
N ARG A 53 8.67 -11.27 18.71
CA ARG A 53 9.78 -10.77 17.89
C ARG A 53 10.26 -11.86 16.94
N LEU A 54 9.98 -11.64 15.66
CA LEU A 54 10.29 -12.57 14.58
C LEU A 54 11.66 -12.23 14.00
N LEU A 55 12.65 -13.07 14.27
CA LEU A 55 13.97 -12.99 13.64
C LEU A 55 13.92 -13.50 12.20
N LEU A 56 14.46 -12.71 11.27
CA LEU A 56 14.54 -13.05 9.85
C LEU A 56 15.97 -13.42 9.47
N ALA A 57 16.12 -14.12 8.34
CA ALA A 57 17.43 -14.47 7.78
C ALA A 57 18.18 -13.28 7.13
N GLY A 58 17.56 -12.09 7.12
CA GLY A 58 18.09 -10.86 6.54
C GLY A 58 17.18 -9.68 6.83
N LEU A 59 17.49 -8.51 6.27
CA LEU A 59 16.67 -7.31 6.46
C LEU A 59 15.25 -7.54 5.93
N CYS A 60 14.25 -7.07 6.70
CA CYS A 60 12.87 -7.07 6.25
C CYS A 60 12.75 -6.17 5.02
N SER A 61 12.27 -6.73 3.91
CA SER A 61 12.06 -5.98 2.67
C SER A 61 10.59 -5.62 2.45
N GLY A 62 9.70 -6.11 3.30
CA GLY A 62 8.27 -5.81 3.23
C GLY A 62 7.48 -6.65 4.23
N PHE A 63 6.41 -6.07 4.76
CA PHE A 63 5.49 -6.73 5.66
C PHE A 63 4.11 -6.07 5.55
N ALA A 64 3.06 -6.88 5.65
CA ALA A 64 1.69 -6.43 5.47
C ALA A 64 0.70 -7.34 6.21
N TRP A 65 -0.30 -6.73 6.83
CA TRP A 65 -1.48 -7.45 7.34
C TRP A 65 -2.44 -7.78 6.20
N ASP A 66 -3.09 -8.95 6.31
CA ASP A 66 -4.21 -9.30 5.47
C ASP A 66 -5.43 -8.39 5.75
N HIS A 67 -6.49 -8.54 4.94
CA HIS A 67 -7.69 -7.71 5.08
C HIS A 67 -8.35 -7.87 6.47
N GLY A 68 -8.41 -9.09 7.00
CA GLY A 68 -9.00 -9.38 8.30
C GLY A 68 -8.13 -8.93 9.48
N GLY A 69 -6.83 -8.70 9.25
CA GLY A 69 -5.86 -8.46 10.31
C GLY A 69 -5.47 -9.73 11.07
N GLU A 70 -5.84 -10.91 10.59
CA GLU A 70 -5.53 -12.19 11.20
C GLU A 70 -4.08 -12.61 10.92
N LEU A 71 -3.59 -12.34 9.71
CA LEU A 71 -2.32 -12.81 9.20
C LEU A 71 -1.38 -11.64 8.89
N LEU A 72 -0.15 -11.72 9.39
CA LEU A 72 0.94 -10.83 9.03
C LEU A 72 1.90 -11.57 8.09
N GLY A 73 1.95 -11.13 6.84
CA GLY A 73 2.93 -11.59 5.86
C GLY A 73 4.22 -10.76 5.96
N ILE A 74 5.36 -11.42 5.93
CA ILE A 74 6.69 -10.80 6.07
C ILE A 74 7.64 -11.42 5.04
N ILE A 75 8.40 -10.57 4.36
CA ILE A 75 9.46 -10.96 3.43
C ILE A 75 10.79 -10.32 3.82
N ASN A 76 11.88 -10.94 3.37
CA ASN A 76 13.23 -10.43 3.59
C ASN A 76 14.02 -10.39 2.28
N ALA A 77 15.08 -9.59 2.26
CA ALA A 77 15.90 -9.38 1.07
C ALA A 77 16.86 -10.56 0.76
N SER A 78 17.04 -11.50 1.69
CA SER A 78 18.11 -12.51 1.62
C SER A 78 17.63 -13.89 1.18
N THR A 79 16.35 -14.21 1.33
CA THR A 79 15.78 -15.53 1.06
C THR A 79 14.47 -15.43 0.29
N PRO A 80 14.12 -16.42 -0.54
CA PRO A 80 12.84 -16.45 -1.26
C PRO A 80 11.67 -16.92 -0.38
N VAL A 81 11.79 -16.78 0.94
CA VAL A 81 10.84 -17.28 1.93
C VAL A 81 9.92 -16.15 2.37
N ILE A 82 8.63 -16.45 2.36
CA ILE A 82 7.56 -15.64 2.95
C ILE A 82 7.27 -16.22 4.33
N THR A 83 7.37 -15.40 5.36
CA THR A 83 6.94 -15.75 6.72
C THR A 83 5.52 -15.25 6.93
N ILE A 84 4.63 -16.12 7.36
CA ILE A 84 3.26 -15.79 7.76
C ILE A 84 3.18 -15.97 9.27
N TRP A 85 2.76 -14.94 9.98
CA TRP A 85 2.48 -14.99 11.41
C TRP A 85 0.98 -14.81 11.64
N ASP A 86 0.38 -15.72 12.39
CA ASP A 86 -1.03 -15.72 12.72
C ASP A 86 -1.24 -15.08 14.10
N SER A 87 -2.03 -14.01 14.15
CA SER A 87 -2.31 -13.26 15.38
C SER A 87 -3.18 -14.00 16.39
N SER A 88 -4.02 -14.92 15.93
CA SER A 88 -4.92 -15.69 16.78
C SER A 88 -4.21 -16.83 17.49
N THR A 89 -3.33 -17.54 16.76
CA THR A 89 -2.58 -18.69 17.29
C THR A 89 -1.18 -18.32 17.77
N GLN A 90 -0.68 -17.14 17.40
CA GLN A 90 0.71 -16.68 17.59
C GLN A 90 1.76 -17.59 16.95
N LEU A 91 1.34 -18.43 15.99
CA LEU A 91 2.23 -19.34 15.29
C LEU A 91 2.80 -18.68 14.03
N LYS A 92 4.07 -18.99 13.75
CA LYS A 92 4.73 -18.62 12.50
C LYS A 92 4.86 -19.81 11.57
N THR A 93 4.58 -19.59 10.29
CA THR A 93 4.75 -20.56 9.21
C THR A 93 5.61 -19.94 8.11
N THR A 94 6.49 -20.74 7.52
CA THR A 94 7.35 -20.29 6.41
C THR A 94 6.96 -20.96 5.11
N ILE A 95 6.96 -20.18 4.03
CA ILE A 95 6.45 -20.57 2.73
C ILE A 95 7.49 -20.17 1.68
N GLU A 96 7.95 -21.12 0.88
CA GLU A 96 8.77 -20.78 -0.27
C GLU A 96 7.90 -20.15 -1.37
N SER A 97 8.32 -18.97 -1.86
CA SER A 97 7.64 -18.23 -2.92
C SER A 97 7.65 -18.95 -4.28
N GLY A 98 8.55 -19.91 -4.47
CA GLY A 98 8.82 -20.54 -5.77
C GLY A 98 9.66 -19.67 -6.71
N LEU A 99 10.11 -18.51 -6.25
CA LEU A 99 11.00 -17.60 -6.97
C LEU A 99 12.42 -17.70 -6.39
N ARG A 100 13.44 -17.32 -7.16
CA ARG A 100 14.85 -17.33 -6.70
C ARG A 100 15.39 -15.95 -6.38
N ASP A 101 14.71 -14.91 -6.85
CA ASP A 101 15.16 -13.54 -6.71
C ASP A 101 14.76 -12.96 -5.35
N PRO A 102 15.50 -11.96 -4.83
CA PRO A 102 15.12 -11.22 -3.63
C PRO A 102 13.69 -10.68 -3.72
N LEU A 103 12.91 -10.91 -2.67
CA LEU A 103 11.54 -10.44 -2.54
C LEU A 103 11.54 -8.96 -2.15
N THR A 104 10.75 -8.12 -2.82
CA THR A 104 10.81 -6.65 -2.70
C THR A 104 9.48 -5.97 -2.43
N CYS A 105 8.37 -6.66 -2.63
CA CYS A 105 7.04 -6.11 -2.43
C CYS A 105 6.11 -7.23 -1.95
N ILE A 106 5.24 -6.93 -0.99
CA ILE A 106 4.23 -7.86 -0.47
C ILE A 106 2.90 -7.12 -0.30
N VAL A 107 1.83 -7.63 -0.91
CA VAL A 107 0.49 -7.03 -0.83
C VAL A 107 -0.60 -8.08 -0.74
N TRP A 108 -1.52 -7.90 0.20
CA TRP A 108 -2.67 -8.78 0.41
C TRP A 108 -3.90 -8.31 -0.35
N SER A 109 -4.69 -9.26 -0.85
CA SER A 109 -6.03 -9.01 -1.37
C SER A 109 -6.93 -8.39 -0.32
N LYS A 110 -7.87 -7.56 -0.77
CA LYS A 110 -8.90 -6.93 0.07
C LYS A 110 -10.11 -7.84 0.33
N GLN A 111 -10.21 -8.99 -0.33
CA GLN A 111 -11.35 -9.90 -0.17
C GLN A 111 -10.94 -11.26 0.38
N GLU A 112 -9.86 -11.82 -0.14
CA GLU A 112 -9.41 -13.16 0.19
C GLU A 112 -8.04 -13.15 0.86
N GLN A 113 -7.66 -14.25 1.51
CA GLN A 113 -6.31 -14.46 2.03
C GLN A 113 -5.36 -14.85 0.89
N VAL A 114 -5.30 -13.99 -0.14
CA VAL A 114 -4.40 -14.10 -1.28
C VAL A 114 -3.32 -13.03 -1.16
N LEU A 115 -2.08 -13.47 -1.33
CA LEU A 115 -0.89 -12.66 -1.22
C LEU A 115 -0.18 -12.57 -2.57
N ALA A 116 0.18 -11.37 -2.98
CA ALA A 116 1.06 -11.13 -4.12
C ALA A 116 2.43 -10.67 -3.61
N VAL A 117 3.48 -11.32 -4.11
CA VAL A 117 4.87 -11.03 -3.74
C VAL A 117 5.70 -10.77 -4.99
N GLY A 118 6.24 -9.56 -5.09
CA GLY A 118 7.09 -9.14 -6.20
C GLY A 118 8.59 -9.27 -5.89
N THR A 119 9.42 -9.34 -6.92
CA THR A 119 10.88 -9.50 -6.78
C THR A 119 11.69 -8.36 -7.39
N ALA A 120 12.99 -8.34 -7.04
CA ALA A 120 13.99 -7.43 -7.60
C ALA A 120 14.22 -7.59 -9.12
N ARG A 121 13.76 -8.69 -9.73
CA ARG A 121 13.87 -8.96 -11.18
C ARG A 121 12.54 -8.88 -11.92
N GLY A 122 11.48 -8.40 -11.27
CA GLY A 122 10.19 -8.24 -11.94
C GLY A 122 9.37 -9.52 -12.01
N ASN A 123 9.71 -10.54 -11.22
CA ASN A 123 8.90 -11.74 -11.09
C ASN A 123 7.84 -11.53 -9.99
N LEU A 124 6.74 -12.28 -10.09
CA LEU A 124 5.59 -12.21 -9.19
C LEU A 124 5.24 -13.61 -8.70
N ALA A 125 4.93 -13.76 -7.43
CA ALA A 125 4.34 -14.98 -6.87
C ALA A 125 2.98 -14.65 -6.28
N ILE A 126 1.96 -15.39 -6.69
CA ILE A 126 0.63 -15.37 -6.06
C ILE A 126 0.53 -16.58 -5.14
N TYR A 127 0.17 -16.33 -3.88
CA TYR A 127 -0.05 -17.35 -2.87
C TYR A 127 -1.45 -17.23 -2.29
N ASN A 128 -2.25 -18.28 -2.43
CA ASN A 128 -3.55 -18.37 -1.79
C ASN A 128 -3.40 -19.17 -0.48
N HIS A 129 -3.58 -18.51 0.66
CA HIS A 129 -3.34 -19.10 1.97
C HIS A 129 -4.30 -20.27 2.27
N ARG A 130 -5.58 -20.10 1.92
CA ARG A 130 -6.63 -21.08 2.20
C ARG A 130 -6.44 -22.40 1.46
N SER A 131 -6.06 -22.33 0.18
CA SER A 131 -5.83 -23.52 -0.66
C SER A 131 -4.39 -24.03 -0.61
N GLY A 132 -3.46 -23.23 -0.10
CA GLY A 132 -2.03 -23.49 -0.19
C GLY A 132 -1.43 -23.34 -1.60
N LYS A 133 -2.24 -22.96 -2.60
CA LYS A 133 -1.80 -22.84 -4.00
C LYS A 133 -0.78 -21.72 -4.15
N ARG A 134 0.30 -22.02 -4.88
CA ARG A 134 1.39 -21.09 -5.22
C ARG A 134 1.52 -21.01 -6.73
N THR A 135 1.57 -19.81 -7.26
CA THR A 135 1.66 -19.58 -8.71
C THR A 135 2.77 -18.56 -8.99
N PRO A 136 3.97 -19.02 -9.38
CA PRO A 136 5.04 -18.14 -9.82
C PRO A 136 4.75 -17.66 -11.26
N ILE A 137 4.98 -16.37 -11.49
CA ILE A 137 4.77 -15.66 -12.75
C ILE A 137 6.09 -14.96 -13.06
N LEU A 138 6.73 -15.40 -14.14
CA LEU A 138 8.02 -14.88 -14.56
C LEU A 138 7.84 -13.75 -15.56
N GLY A 139 8.70 -12.73 -15.48
CA GLY A 139 8.72 -11.62 -16.44
C GLY A 139 7.47 -10.73 -16.39
N LYS A 140 6.84 -10.58 -15.21
CA LYS A 140 5.72 -9.67 -15.02
C LYS A 140 6.12 -8.21 -15.30
N HIS A 141 7.32 -7.85 -14.85
CA HIS A 141 8.01 -6.59 -15.11
C HIS A 141 9.45 -6.87 -15.52
N ASN A 142 10.13 -5.89 -16.13
CA ASN A 142 11.52 -6.04 -16.57
C ASN A 142 12.54 -5.66 -15.48
N LYS A 143 12.09 -5.05 -14.39
CA LYS A 143 12.89 -4.63 -13.25
C LYS A 143 12.15 -4.86 -11.94
N ARG A 144 12.78 -4.49 -10.82
CA ARG A 144 12.23 -4.58 -9.46
C ARG A 144 10.78 -4.13 -9.40
N ILE A 145 9.93 -4.93 -8.78
CA ILE A 145 8.58 -4.53 -8.37
C ILE A 145 8.71 -3.77 -7.05
N THR A 146 8.28 -2.51 -7.02
CA THR A 146 8.53 -1.56 -5.92
C THR A 146 7.32 -1.39 -5.02
N CYS A 147 6.12 -1.50 -5.56
CA CYS A 147 4.88 -1.29 -4.84
C CYS A 147 3.73 -2.03 -5.53
N GLY A 148 2.60 -2.12 -4.84
CA GLY A 148 1.37 -2.64 -5.42
C GLY A 148 0.16 -2.34 -4.56
N ALA A 149 -1.01 -2.65 -5.10
CA ALA A 149 -2.27 -2.55 -4.39
C ALA A 149 -3.26 -3.57 -4.94
N TRP A 150 -4.18 -4.02 -4.09
CA TRP A 150 -5.35 -4.77 -4.49
C TRP A 150 -6.60 -3.89 -4.43
N SER A 151 -7.48 -4.05 -5.41
CA SER A 151 -8.80 -3.42 -5.41
C SER A 151 -9.81 -4.25 -4.64
N ALA A 152 -10.94 -3.63 -4.29
CA ALA A 152 -12.11 -4.30 -3.75
C ALA A 152 -12.84 -5.17 -4.78
N GLN A 153 -12.33 -5.31 -6.00
CA GLN A 153 -12.80 -6.25 -7.04
C GLN A 153 -11.68 -7.23 -7.46
N ASN A 154 -10.69 -7.45 -6.60
CA ASN A 154 -9.56 -8.35 -6.84
C ASN A 154 -8.71 -8.01 -8.08
N LEU A 155 -8.65 -6.72 -8.46
CA LEU A 155 -7.64 -6.26 -9.41
C LEU A 155 -6.33 -6.02 -8.67
N LEU A 156 -5.24 -6.51 -9.25
CA LEU A 156 -3.89 -6.31 -8.73
C LEU A 156 -3.16 -5.27 -9.58
N ALA A 157 -2.79 -4.15 -8.96
CA ALA A 157 -1.91 -3.16 -9.53
C ALA A 157 -0.49 -3.34 -8.98
N LEU A 158 0.52 -3.33 -9.86
CA LEU A 158 1.94 -3.46 -9.49
C LEU A 158 2.75 -2.39 -10.18
N GLY A 159 3.59 -1.68 -9.43
CA GLY A 159 4.53 -0.68 -9.94
C GLY A 159 5.96 -1.19 -9.98
N SER A 160 6.75 -0.74 -10.96
CA SER A 160 8.13 -1.20 -11.15
C SER A 160 9.12 -0.08 -11.51
N ASP A 161 10.40 -0.30 -11.14
CA ASP A 161 11.57 0.48 -11.57
C ASP A 161 11.75 0.51 -13.10
N ASP A 162 11.03 -0.34 -13.86
CA ASP A 162 10.95 -0.25 -15.31
C ASP A 162 10.12 0.95 -15.81
N LYS A 163 9.66 1.81 -14.88
CA LYS A 163 8.83 2.99 -15.12
C LYS A 163 7.49 2.64 -15.73
N SER A 164 6.91 1.53 -15.30
CA SER A 164 5.55 1.17 -15.63
C SER A 164 4.78 0.70 -14.40
N PHE A 165 3.46 0.68 -14.52
CA PHE A 165 2.64 -0.15 -13.66
C PHE A 165 1.78 -1.09 -14.50
N SER A 166 1.49 -2.27 -13.96
CA SER A 166 0.58 -3.25 -14.56
C SER A 166 -0.72 -3.36 -13.77
N LEU A 167 -1.82 -3.62 -14.48
CA LEU A 167 -3.10 -4.05 -13.92
C LEU A 167 -3.31 -5.51 -14.29
N SER A 168 -3.74 -6.30 -13.33
CA SER A 168 -3.87 -7.75 -13.45
C SER A 168 -5.13 -8.25 -12.77
N ASN A 169 -5.60 -9.42 -13.20
CA ASN A 169 -6.60 -10.17 -12.43
C ASN A 169 -5.96 -10.82 -11.18
N GLU A 170 -6.78 -11.52 -10.39
CA GLU A 170 -6.33 -12.21 -9.18
C GLU A 170 -5.36 -13.37 -9.41
N ALA A 171 -5.39 -13.98 -10.60
CA ALA A 171 -4.45 -15.01 -11.01
C ALA A 171 -3.09 -14.42 -11.41
N GLY A 172 -2.99 -13.09 -11.55
CA GLY A 172 -1.79 -12.36 -11.97
C GLY A 172 -1.65 -12.20 -13.49
N ASP A 173 -2.69 -12.53 -14.27
CA ASP A 173 -2.70 -12.30 -15.71
C ASP A 173 -2.78 -10.79 -16.00
N THR A 174 -1.89 -10.30 -16.85
CA THR A 174 -1.82 -8.87 -17.19
C THR A 174 -3.01 -8.46 -18.06
N MET A 175 -3.80 -7.51 -17.57
CA MET A 175 -4.86 -6.85 -18.33
C MET A 175 -4.34 -5.60 -19.04
N ARG A 176 -3.45 -4.84 -18.37
CA ARG A 176 -2.90 -3.59 -18.90
C ARG A 176 -1.50 -3.33 -18.37
N VAL A 177 -0.69 -2.66 -19.17
CA VAL A 177 0.59 -2.06 -18.74
C VAL A 177 0.59 -0.60 -19.17
N VAL A 178 0.89 0.29 -18.23
CA VAL A 178 0.91 1.74 -18.45
C VAL A 178 2.32 2.25 -18.21
N GLN A 179 2.88 2.94 -19.20
CA GLN A 179 4.20 3.56 -19.10
C GLN A 179 4.09 4.89 -18.34
N LEU A 180 5.07 5.13 -17.48
CA LEU A 180 5.16 6.28 -16.60
C LEU A 180 6.44 7.06 -16.90
N ARG A 181 6.48 8.32 -16.46
CA ARG A 181 7.67 9.18 -16.62
C ARG A 181 8.81 8.77 -15.68
N ASP A 182 8.47 8.16 -14.55
CA ASP A 182 9.43 7.69 -13.56
C ASP A 182 8.90 6.49 -12.75
N ALA A 183 9.72 5.96 -11.85
CA ALA A 183 9.35 4.81 -11.02
C ALA A 183 8.18 5.15 -10.06
N PRO A 184 7.13 4.31 -10.01
CA PRO A 184 6.02 4.45 -9.09
C PRO A 184 6.35 3.90 -7.69
N THR A 185 5.74 4.51 -6.69
CA THR A 185 5.81 4.17 -5.26
C THR A 185 4.45 4.45 -4.62
N ASP A 186 4.20 3.86 -3.45
CA ASP A 186 3.01 4.08 -2.61
C ASP A 186 1.69 4.09 -3.41
N MET A 187 1.14 2.91 -3.69
CA MET A 187 0.03 2.74 -4.62
C MET A 187 -1.26 2.37 -3.90
N TYR A 188 -2.40 2.92 -4.33
CA TYR A 188 -3.73 2.58 -3.80
C TYR A 188 -4.78 2.57 -4.90
N PHE A 189 -5.71 1.60 -4.80
CA PHE A 189 -7.04 1.75 -5.38
C PHE A 189 -7.90 2.62 -4.47
N ALA A 190 -8.63 3.56 -5.07
CA ALA A 190 -9.49 4.48 -4.37
C ALA A 190 -10.69 4.89 -5.23
N GLN A 191 -11.68 5.48 -4.56
CA GLN A 191 -12.80 6.13 -5.20
C GLN A 191 -12.54 7.64 -5.21
N MET A 192 -12.42 8.22 -6.40
CA MET A 192 -12.52 9.68 -6.56
C MET A 192 -13.98 10.11 -6.45
N ALA A 193 -14.20 11.28 -5.84
CA ALA A 193 -15.53 11.87 -5.76
C ALA A 193 -16.05 12.19 -7.16
N ASN A 194 -17.30 11.79 -7.45
CA ASN A 194 -17.97 12.04 -8.72
C ASN A 194 -19.16 12.99 -8.52
N GLU A 195 -19.45 13.84 -9.51
CA GLU A 195 -20.49 14.89 -9.39
C GLU A 195 -21.87 14.32 -9.02
N GLU A 196 -22.23 13.13 -9.52
CA GLU A 196 -23.54 12.50 -9.28
C GLU A 196 -23.84 12.19 -7.81
N ARG A 197 -22.83 12.02 -6.96
CA ARG A 197 -23.02 11.80 -5.50
C ARG A 197 -23.15 13.10 -4.70
N VAL A 198 -22.65 14.22 -5.23
CA VAL A 198 -22.73 15.54 -4.57
C VAL A 198 -24.17 16.06 -4.57
N SER A 199 -24.97 15.64 -5.57
CA SER A 199 -26.42 15.79 -5.59
C SER A 199 -27.10 14.61 -4.89
N GLY A 200 -27.55 14.81 -3.65
CA GLY A 200 -28.04 13.76 -2.76
C GLY A 200 -29.14 12.82 -3.30
N SER A 201 -29.17 11.62 -2.70
CA SER A 201 -30.28 10.66 -2.58
C SER A 201 -31.53 10.87 -3.46
N ASN A 202 -31.74 9.98 -4.44
CA ASN A 202 -33.00 9.28 -4.66
C ASN A 202 -32.79 8.10 -5.61
N GLY A 203 -33.22 6.90 -5.21
CA GLY A 203 -32.89 5.65 -5.89
C GLY A 203 -33.55 5.44 -7.25
N SER A 204 -32.93 4.56 -8.04
CA SER A 204 -33.60 3.69 -9.00
C SER A 204 -32.72 2.47 -9.25
N LEU A 205 -33.29 1.29 -9.07
CA LEU A 205 -32.75 0.02 -9.55
C LEU A 205 -32.96 -0.05 -11.05
N GLY A 206 -31.87 -0.12 -11.82
CA GLY A 206 -31.92 -0.54 -13.22
C GLY A 206 -30.82 0.06 -14.08
N ASP A 207 -29.72 -0.67 -14.24
CA ASP A 207 -29.23 -1.04 -15.58
C ASP A 207 -28.26 -2.22 -15.45
N VAL A 208 -28.43 -3.22 -16.31
CA VAL A 208 -27.58 -4.42 -16.41
C VAL A 208 -26.84 -4.31 -17.75
N GLY A 209 -25.89 -3.38 -17.81
CA GLY A 209 -25.04 -3.14 -18.96
C GLY A 209 -23.59 -3.45 -18.61
N GLY A 210 -22.98 -4.41 -19.32
CA GLY A 210 -21.59 -4.83 -19.15
C GLY A 210 -20.58 -3.76 -19.52
N SER A 211 -20.39 -2.79 -18.63
CA SER A 211 -19.39 -1.73 -18.70
C SER A 211 -18.56 -1.74 -17.42
N LEU A 212 -17.24 -1.56 -17.55
CA LEU A 212 -16.36 -1.25 -16.42
C LEU A 212 -16.75 0.06 -15.70
N ALA A 213 -17.64 0.86 -16.31
CA ALA A 213 -18.29 2.01 -15.70
C ALA A 213 -19.49 1.57 -14.86
N GLY A 214 -19.20 1.17 -13.62
CA GLY A 214 -20.22 0.71 -12.68
C GLY A 214 -19.67 -0.31 -11.69
N SER A 215 -18.45 -0.11 -11.19
CA SER A 215 -17.80 -1.05 -10.29
C SER A 215 -18.58 -1.16 -8.97
N PRO A 216 -19.10 -2.35 -8.59
CA PRO A 216 -19.93 -2.53 -7.39
C PRO A 216 -19.23 -2.24 -6.05
N GLY A 217 -17.94 -1.87 -6.06
CA GLY A 217 -17.21 -1.41 -4.86
C GLY A 217 -16.56 -0.03 -5.00
N GLY A 218 -17.05 0.82 -5.91
CA GLY A 218 -16.78 2.26 -5.95
C GLY A 218 -15.36 2.70 -6.37
N GLU A 219 -14.36 1.84 -6.28
CA GLU A 219 -12.99 2.15 -6.68
C GLU A 219 -12.87 2.33 -8.20
N ASN A 220 -12.58 3.55 -8.62
CA ASN A 220 -12.50 3.94 -10.03
C ASN A 220 -11.12 4.50 -10.40
N THR A 221 -10.21 4.61 -9.43
CA THR A 221 -8.92 5.30 -9.60
C THR A 221 -7.80 4.48 -8.99
N VAL A 222 -6.67 4.40 -9.70
CA VAL A 222 -5.38 3.97 -9.15
C VAL A 222 -4.54 5.22 -8.90
N SER A 223 -4.13 5.41 -7.66
CA SER A 223 -3.27 6.51 -7.25
C SER A 223 -1.88 6.00 -6.92
N MET A 224 -0.85 6.75 -7.27
CA MET A 224 0.55 6.42 -6.98
C MET A 224 1.43 7.66 -6.94
N ILE A 225 2.54 7.59 -6.22
CA ILE A 225 3.60 8.60 -6.27
C ILE A 225 4.60 8.23 -7.36
N ILE A 226 4.88 9.14 -8.28
CA ILE A 226 5.87 8.96 -9.34
C ILE A 226 7.11 9.83 -9.05
N GLY A 227 8.29 9.21 -9.08
CA GLY A 227 9.58 9.90 -8.95
C GLY A 227 9.76 10.66 -7.63
N LYS A 228 9.00 10.31 -6.59
CA LYS A 228 8.94 11.02 -5.29
C LYS A 228 8.56 12.50 -5.39
N ARG A 229 7.81 12.91 -6.42
CA ARG A 229 7.49 14.33 -6.70
C ARG A 229 6.06 14.56 -7.12
N THR A 230 5.49 13.62 -7.87
CA THR A 230 4.18 13.79 -8.51
C THR A 230 3.21 12.77 -7.92
N LEU A 231 2.02 13.22 -7.53
CA LEU A 231 0.89 12.31 -7.30
C LEU A 231 0.21 12.08 -8.65
N PHE A 232 0.13 10.82 -9.07
CA PHE A 232 -0.47 10.39 -10.31
C PHE A 232 -1.80 9.69 -10.03
N LEU A 233 -2.87 10.16 -10.64
CA LEU A 233 -4.21 9.61 -10.53
C LEU A 233 -4.63 9.05 -11.90
N TYR A 234 -4.75 7.73 -11.96
CA TYR A 234 -5.14 6.99 -13.13
C TYR A 234 -6.59 6.56 -13.03
N TYR A 235 -7.46 7.16 -13.84
CA TYR A 235 -8.87 6.81 -13.87
C TYR A 235 -9.10 5.55 -14.71
N LEU A 236 -9.74 4.53 -14.12
CA LEU A 236 -9.91 3.23 -14.77
C LEU A 236 -10.85 3.28 -15.99
N PRO A 237 -12.00 3.99 -15.95
CA PRO A 237 -12.90 4.10 -17.10
C PRO A 237 -12.35 4.94 -18.26
N GLU A 238 -11.59 6.01 -17.98
CA GLU A 238 -10.98 6.88 -19.01
C GLU A 238 -9.45 6.92 -18.86
N PRO A 239 -8.76 5.86 -19.30
CA PRO A 239 -7.35 5.67 -19.03
C PRO A 239 -6.39 6.63 -19.74
N ASP A 240 -6.88 7.34 -20.76
CA ASP A 240 -6.06 8.19 -21.63
C ASP A 240 -5.87 9.62 -21.07
N ALA A 241 -6.54 9.95 -19.96
CA ALA A 241 -6.48 11.27 -19.32
C ALA A 241 -6.11 11.19 -17.82
N PRO A 242 -4.91 10.67 -17.46
CA PRO A 242 -4.49 10.66 -16.07
C PRO A 242 -4.24 12.08 -15.55
N THR A 243 -4.47 12.29 -14.26
CA THR A 243 -4.14 13.55 -13.59
C THR A 243 -2.76 13.46 -12.93
N GLU A 244 -1.89 14.43 -13.21
CA GLU A 244 -0.57 14.58 -12.59
C GLU A 244 -0.55 15.83 -11.71
N LEU A 245 -0.38 15.64 -10.41
CA LEU A 245 -0.32 16.73 -9.43
C LEU A 245 1.11 16.91 -8.93
N GLY A 246 1.71 18.05 -9.26
CA GLY A 246 3.01 18.48 -8.74
C GLY A 246 2.84 19.38 -7.52
N PHE A 247 3.84 19.36 -6.64
CA PHE A 247 3.82 20.13 -5.39
C PHE A 247 5.00 21.08 -5.27
N GLN A 248 4.87 22.05 -4.36
CA GLN A 248 5.88 23.07 -4.15
C GLN A 248 7.18 22.46 -3.63
N SER A 249 8.31 22.81 -4.26
CA SER A 249 9.62 22.23 -3.95
C SER A 249 10.05 22.39 -2.48
N ARG A 250 9.52 23.40 -1.78
CA ARG A 250 9.78 23.64 -0.35
C ARG A 250 9.35 22.47 0.55
N TYR A 251 8.35 21.69 0.14
CA TYR A 251 7.88 20.54 0.91
C TYR A 251 8.88 19.38 0.89
N GLY A 252 9.78 19.34 -0.10
CA GLY A 252 10.73 18.24 -0.29
C GLY A 252 10.15 17.14 -1.19
N SER A 253 10.63 15.92 -1.02
CA SER A 253 10.12 14.75 -1.73
C SER A 253 8.75 14.34 -1.18
N LEU A 254 7.82 13.98 -2.08
CA LEU A 254 6.57 13.35 -1.71
C LEU A 254 6.86 11.87 -1.37
N LEU A 255 6.52 11.46 -0.14
CA LEU A 255 6.90 10.16 0.40
C LEU A 255 5.71 9.20 0.50
N GLN A 256 4.58 9.68 0.98
CA GLN A 256 3.37 8.88 1.16
C GLN A 256 2.10 9.69 0.90
N HIS A 257 1.03 8.99 0.52
CA HIS A 257 -0.32 9.50 0.46
C HIS A 257 -1.34 8.55 1.07
N LYS A 258 -2.37 9.11 1.70
CA LYS A 258 -3.48 8.36 2.28
C LYS A 258 -4.80 8.98 1.87
N TRP A 259 -5.70 8.15 1.36
CA TRP A 259 -7.07 8.54 1.08
C TRP A 259 -7.87 8.59 2.38
N PHE A 260 -8.66 9.64 2.55
CA PHE A 260 -9.55 9.79 3.70
C PHE A 260 -10.81 10.55 3.32
N GLY A 261 -11.89 10.34 4.08
CA GLY A 261 -13.19 10.92 3.76
C GLY A 261 -13.68 10.53 2.36
N ASP A 262 -14.59 11.33 1.81
CA ASP A 262 -15.14 11.13 0.47
C ASP A 262 -14.36 11.97 -0.56
N GLY A 263 -13.19 11.48 -0.97
CA GLY A 263 -12.39 12.11 -2.03
C GLY A 263 -11.32 13.10 -1.55
N TYR A 264 -10.76 12.93 -0.36
CA TYR A 264 -9.60 13.71 0.10
C TYR A 264 -8.34 12.85 0.19
N ILE A 265 -7.19 13.49 0.02
CA ILE A 265 -5.89 12.83 0.13
C ILE A 265 -4.99 13.62 1.07
N LEU A 266 -4.38 12.92 2.03
CA LEU A 266 -3.34 13.43 2.90
C LEU A 266 -1.98 13.05 2.31
N LEU A 267 -1.06 14.00 2.24
CA LEU A 267 0.25 13.88 1.62
C LEU A 267 1.34 14.13 2.66
N GLY A 268 2.30 13.22 2.77
CA GLY A 268 3.47 13.36 3.63
C GLY A 268 4.74 13.65 2.83
N PHE A 269 5.47 14.69 3.23
CA PHE A 269 6.69 15.12 2.53
C PHE A 269 7.93 15.09 3.42
N SER A 270 9.10 14.87 2.80
CA SER A 270 10.38 14.68 3.48
C SER A 270 10.81 15.84 4.39
N ASN A 271 10.40 17.08 4.11
CA ASN A 271 10.77 18.23 4.95
C ASN A 271 9.78 18.45 6.12
N GLY A 272 9.07 17.40 6.54
CA GLY A 272 8.17 17.42 7.70
C GLY A 272 6.79 18.02 7.45
N HIS A 273 6.43 18.24 6.19
CA HIS A 273 5.14 18.83 5.81
C HIS A 273 4.09 17.74 5.61
N VAL A 274 2.87 18.05 6.06
CA VAL A 274 1.67 17.28 5.77
C VAL A 274 0.67 18.21 5.08
N VAL A 275 0.14 17.79 3.93
CA VAL A 275 -0.79 18.58 3.11
C VAL A 275 -2.04 17.76 2.82
N ALA A 276 -3.22 18.35 3.01
CA ALA A 276 -4.48 17.75 2.60
C ALA A 276 -4.97 18.39 1.29
N ILE A 277 -5.37 17.56 0.33
CA ILE A 277 -5.90 18.00 -0.96
C ILE A 277 -7.29 17.42 -1.24
N SER A 278 -8.05 18.13 -2.07
CA SER A 278 -9.31 17.64 -2.63
C SER A 278 -9.10 16.85 -3.92
N THR A 279 -9.94 15.86 -4.18
CA THR A 279 -10.07 15.18 -5.48
C THR A 279 -11.44 15.40 -6.12
N HIS A 280 -12.25 16.31 -5.57
CA HIS A 280 -13.53 16.68 -6.18
C HIS A 280 -13.31 17.34 -7.55
N PRO A 281 -14.15 17.07 -8.57
CA PRO A 281 -13.91 17.46 -9.96
C PRO A 281 -13.58 18.94 -10.19
N ARG A 282 -14.10 19.85 -9.35
CA ARG A 282 -13.89 21.30 -9.47
C ARG A 282 -12.57 21.78 -8.85
N ASP A 283 -12.03 21.03 -7.90
CA ASP A 283 -10.95 21.44 -7.02
C ASP A 283 -9.85 20.37 -6.91
N VAL A 284 -9.70 19.52 -7.95
CA VAL A 284 -8.73 18.43 -7.94
C VAL A 284 -7.32 18.98 -7.72
N GLY A 285 -6.68 18.50 -6.66
CA GLY A 285 -5.33 18.91 -6.27
C GLY A 285 -5.26 20.23 -5.50
N GLN A 286 -6.39 20.89 -5.22
CA GLN A 286 -6.40 22.09 -4.39
C GLN A 286 -5.95 21.76 -2.97
N GLU A 287 -4.93 22.48 -2.48
CA GLU A 287 -4.49 22.41 -1.09
C GLU A 287 -5.58 22.99 -0.18
N LEU A 288 -6.20 22.13 0.63
CA LEU A 288 -7.22 22.52 1.62
C LEU A 288 -6.58 23.00 2.91
N TRP A 289 -5.46 22.36 3.27
CA TRP A 289 -4.75 22.61 4.50
C TRP A 289 -3.31 22.11 4.42
N GLN A 290 -2.40 22.78 5.13
CA GLN A 290 -1.02 22.36 5.29
C GLN A 290 -0.50 22.63 6.70
N VAL A 291 0.43 21.80 7.16
CA VAL A 291 1.20 22.03 8.39
C VAL A 291 2.61 21.47 8.26
N LYS A 292 3.56 22.07 8.97
CA LYS A 292 4.87 21.45 9.23
C LYS A 292 4.89 20.91 10.66
N ASN A 293 4.55 19.64 10.83
CA ASN A 293 4.50 19.00 12.14
C ASN A 293 5.88 18.52 12.62
N HIS A 294 6.77 18.14 11.70
CA HIS A 294 8.10 17.65 12.04
C HIS A 294 9.17 18.66 11.62
N LYS A 295 10.10 18.97 12.53
CA LYS A 295 11.14 19.97 12.29
C LYS A 295 12.15 19.53 11.23
N GLU A 296 12.51 18.25 11.28
CA GLU A 296 13.59 17.65 10.50
C GLU A 296 13.03 16.81 9.35
N GLU A 297 12.37 15.70 9.67
CA GLU A 297 11.90 14.73 8.66
C GLU A 297 10.56 14.10 9.03
N LEU A 298 9.80 13.70 8.01
CA LEU A 298 8.61 12.85 8.13
C LEU A 298 8.90 11.56 7.36
N THR A 299 8.83 10.41 8.02
CA THR A 299 9.09 9.10 7.38
C THR A 299 7.81 8.33 7.03
N GLY A 300 6.66 8.75 7.56
CA GLY A 300 5.37 8.16 7.21
C GLY A 300 4.15 8.88 7.78
N VAL A 301 2.98 8.57 7.22
CA VAL A 301 1.67 9.07 7.64
C VAL A 301 0.75 7.87 7.86
N ALA A 302 0.10 7.82 9.02
CA ALA A 302 -0.78 6.74 9.43
C ALA A 302 -2.22 7.22 9.58
#